data_AF-A0A0C2YRL4-F1
#
_entry.id   AF-A0A0C2YRL4-F1
#
_cell.length_a   1.000
_cell.length_b   1.000
_cell.length_c   1.000
_cell.angle_alpha   90.00
_cell.angle_beta   90.00
_cell.angle_gamma   90.00
#
_symmetry.space_group_name_H-M   'P 1'
#
loop_
_entity.id
_entity.type
_entity.pdbx_description
1 polymer ?
#
loop_
_entity_poly.entity_id
_entity_poly.type
_entity_poly.pdbx_seq_one_letter_code
_entity_poly.pdbx_strand_id
1 'polypeptide(L)'
;MSDDSHSAENEILSTYDAHCAICLTRLPQAGIQAVGLFDSSTRGLEQVRASIDMGLLPEYYDTSLSSDSNGLAQCPTCHMGYFTSNTIALSPSLPVLDYLCNYLKNTPVPDQMPLHKVCSQLRLATTMYDFALPDPTSILPYLELFTVVTLRPEDVIGCHLLTPHLPRLSIVKNDEFEFAPKGTSRMDQGVVRIFDAFKLAMADNPPPMSLGIIPLSGETPQCYWRLPVKIEVVLAALVHRVGMRVYKAEELRKTQHILGIFMQRRFTSQ
;
A
#
# COMPACT_ATOMS: atom_id res chain seq x y z
N MET A 1 -8.45 14.42 -27.57
CA MET A 1 -7.68 13.53 -26.67
C MET A 1 -7.70 14.12 -25.26
N SER A 2 -8.87 14.22 -24.62
CA SER A 2 -9.00 14.94 -23.33
C SER A 2 -10.14 14.49 -22.42
N ASP A 3 -10.90 13.45 -22.76
CA ASP A 3 -12.06 13.04 -21.94
C ASP A 3 -11.73 11.92 -20.92
N ASP A 4 -10.73 11.07 -21.19
CA ASP A 4 -10.47 9.89 -20.36
C ASP A 4 -9.80 10.21 -19.01
N SER A 5 -8.93 11.23 -18.94
CA SER A 5 -8.24 11.59 -17.69
C SER A 5 -9.19 12.16 -16.64
N HIS A 6 -10.19 12.94 -17.07
CA HIS A 6 -11.23 13.45 -16.18
C HIS A 6 -12.16 12.34 -15.69
N SER A 7 -12.34 11.26 -16.45
CA SER A 7 -13.13 10.11 -16.00
C SER A 7 -12.46 9.41 -14.82
N ALA A 8 -11.16 9.13 -14.91
CA ALA A 8 -10.42 8.42 -13.87
C ALA A 8 -10.28 9.23 -12.57
N GLU A 9 -9.98 10.52 -12.67
CA GLU A 9 -9.92 11.41 -11.50
C GLU A 9 -11.26 11.44 -10.77
N ASN A 10 -12.37 11.60 -11.50
CA ASN A 10 -13.71 11.61 -10.92
C ASN A 10 -14.06 10.28 -10.26
N GLU A 11 -13.68 9.14 -10.88
CA GLU A 11 -13.89 7.81 -10.32
C GLU A 11 -13.13 7.60 -9.01
N ILE A 12 -11.85 8.02 -8.96
CA ILE A 12 -11.05 7.99 -7.73
C ILE A 12 -11.72 8.85 -6.66
N LEU A 13 -12.06 10.11 -6.96
CA LEU A 13 -12.66 11.01 -5.97
C LEU A 13 -14.02 10.51 -5.46
N SER A 14 -14.82 9.92 -6.34
CA SER A 14 -16.10 9.28 -6.01
C SER A 14 -15.91 8.08 -5.08
N THR A 15 -14.91 7.23 -5.37
CA THR A 15 -14.59 6.03 -4.56
C THR A 15 -14.34 6.37 -3.09
N TYR A 16 -13.74 7.53 -2.81
CA TYR A 16 -13.41 7.96 -1.44
C TYR A 16 -14.40 8.99 -0.85
N ASP A 17 -15.46 9.39 -1.56
CA ASP A 17 -16.39 10.47 -1.14
C ASP A 17 -15.66 11.72 -0.63
N ALA A 18 -14.63 12.14 -1.37
CA ALA A 18 -13.74 13.25 -1.03
C ALA A 18 -13.00 13.14 0.33
N HIS A 19 -12.88 11.93 0.89
CA HIS A 19 -11.98 11.65 2.01
C HIS A 19 -10.56 11.40 1.51
N CYS A 20 -9.58 11.88 2.24
CA CYS A 20 -8.20 11.47 2.03
C CYS A 20 -8.02 10.00 2.44
N ALA A 21 -7.54 9.18 1.50
CA ALA A 21 -7.22 7.77 1.69
C ALA A 21 -6.22 7.49 2.82
N ILE A 22 -5.41 8.49 3.20
CA ILE A 22 -4.34 8.36 4.20
C ILE A 22 -4.81 8.85 5.58
N CYS A 23 -5.26 10.10 5.70
CA CYS A 23 -5.61 10.68 7.01
C CYS A 23 -7.11 10.70 7.30
N LEU A 24 -7.96 10.24 6.39
CA LEU A 24 -9.43 10.24 6.50
C LEU A 24 -10.06 11.63 6.63
N THR A 25 -9.30 12.70 6.37
CA THR A 25 -9.87 14.06 6.33
C THR A 25 -10.77 14.20 5.11
N ARG A 26 -12.04 14.57 5.33
CA ARG A 26 -12.94 14.98 4.26
C ARG A 26 -12.69 16.44 3.90
N LEU A 27 -12.54 16.71 2.60
CA LEU A 27 -12.43 18.06 2.07
C LEU A 27 -13.54 18.30 1.04
N PRO A 28 -13.86 19.56 0.70
CA PRO A 28 -14.61 19.83 -0.51
C PRO A 28 -13.94 19.16 -1.72
N GLN A 29 -14.71 18.74 -2.72
CA GLN A 29 -14.18 18.02 -3.89
C GLN A 29 -13.04 18.79 -4.60
N ALA A 30 -13.10 20.12 -4.63
CA ALA A 30 -12.04 20.96 -5.20
C ALA A 30 -10.74 21.01 -4.36
N GLY A 31 -10.79 20.58 -3.10
CA GLY A 31 -9.65 20.56 -2.17
C GLY A 31 -8.98 19.20 -2.02
N ILE A 32 -9.56 18.13 -2.58
CA ILE A 32 -8.99 16.78 -2.60
C ILE A 32 -8.32 16.55 -3.96
N GLN A 33 -7.22 15.80 -3.97
CA GLN A 33 -6.45 15.52 -5.18
C GLN A 33 -6.55 14.03 -5.50
N ALA A 34 -6.89 13.70 -6.76
CA ALA A 34 -6.71 12.35 -7.29
C ALA A 34 -5.24 12.22 -7.72
N VAL A 35 -4.51 11.29 -7.12
CA VAL A 35 -3.06 11.16 -7.32
C VAL A 35 -2.69 9.74 -7.70
N GLY A 36 -1.80 9.60 -8.68
CA GLY A 36 -1.25 8.32 -9.09
C GLY A 36 -0.14 7.83 -8.15
N LEU A 37 -0.02 6.51 -7.96
CA LEU A 37 1.15 5.89 -7.35
C LEU A 37 2.38 6.02 -8.28
N PHE A 38 2.13 5.90 -9.59
CA PHE A 38 3.01 6.37 -10.66
C PHE A 38 2.44 7.66 -11.24
N ASP A 39 3.28 8.69 -11.38
CA ASP A 39 2.89 9.95 -12.01
C ASP A 39 2.81 9.81 -13.54
N SER A 40 2.00 10.65 -14.20
CA SER A 40 1.85 10.64 -15.66
C SER A 40 3.06 11.22 -16.41
N SER A 41 4.17 11.51 -15.72
CA SER A 41 5.38 12.03 -16.37
C SER A 41 6.15 10.91 -17.07
N THR A 42 7.13 11.31 -17.89
CA THR A 42 8.08 10.36 -18.50
C THR A 42 8.73 9.44 -17.47
N ARG A 43 9.01 9.96 -16.26
CA ARG A 43 9.62 9.18 -15.18
C ARG A 43 8.67 8.10 -14.67
N GLY A 44 7.39 8.40 -14.44
CA GLY A 44 6.42 7.40 -14.01
C GLY A 44 6.20 6.32 -15.07
N LEU A 45 6.20 6.68 -16.36
CA LEU A 45 6.14 5.70 -17.46
C LEU A 45 7.36 4.78 -17.49
N GLU A 46 8.56 5.32 -17.27
CA GLU A 46 9.79 4.51 -17.16
C GLU A 46 9.74 3.57 -15.96
N GLN A 47 9.19 4.01 -14.83
CA GLN A 47 8.99 3.18 -13.65
C GLN A 47 8.02 2.03 -13.92
N VAL A 48 6.91 2.28 -14.64
CA VAL A 48 5.98 1.21 -15.05
C VAL A 48 6.68 0.19 -15.93
N ARG A 49 7.38 0.63 -16.99
CA ARG A 49 8.10 -0.26 -17.92
C ARG A 49 9.13 -1.12 -17.18
N ALA A 50 9.95 -0.51 -16.33
CA ALA A 50 10.91 -1.24 -15.51
C ALA A 50 10.24 -2.24 -14.57
N SER A 51 9.05 -1.92 -14.04
CA SER A 51 8.28 -2.84 -13.18
C SER A 51 7.69 -4.02 -13.95
N ILE A 52 7.28 -3.81 -15.21
CA ILE A 52 6.86 -4.89 -16.13
C ILE A 52 8.06 -5.80 -16.41
N ASP A 53 9.22 -5.24 -16.77
CA ASP A 53 10.44 -6.00 -17.03
C ASP A 53 10.90 -6.83 -15.83
N MET A 54 10.69 -6.32 -14.61
CA MET A 54 10.98 -7.05 -13.36
C MET A 54 9.90 -8.08 -12.99
N GLY A 55 8.81 -8.18 -13.75
CA GLY A 55 7.67 -9.07 -13.44
C GLY A 55 6.85 -8.62 -12.22
N LEU A 56 7.05 -7.37 -11.74
CA LEU A 56 6.26 -6.77 -10.67
C LEU A 56 4.88 -6.33 -11.16
N LEU A 57 4.75 -5.91 -12.43
CA LEU A 57 3.48 -5.57 -13.06
C LEU A 57 3.21 -6.48 -14.27
N PRO A 58 1.95 -6.72 -14.65
CA PRO A 58 1.63 -7.45 -15.87
C PRO A 58 1.97 -6.62 -17.12
N GLU A 59 2.27 -7.28 -18.24
CA GLU A 59 2.57 -6.61 -19.52
C GLU A 59 1.42 -5.74 -20.04
N TYR A 60 0.19 -6.11 -19.71
CA TYR A 60 -1.02 -5.35 -20.05
C TYR A 60 -1.37 -4.27 -19.02
N TYR A 61 -0.49 -3.97 -18.05
CA TYR A 61 -0.73 -2.90 -17.10
C TYR A 61 -0.87 -1.57 -17.85
N ASP A 62 -1.92 -0.83 -17.52
CA ASP A 62 -2.28 0.37 -18.25
C ASP A 62 -1.20 1.45 -18.14
N THR A 63 -0.51 1.68 -19.25
CA THR A 63 0.53 2.71 -19.36
C THR A 63 -0.04 4.12 -19.53
N SER A 64 -1.35 4.27 -19.73
CA SER A 64 -1.99 5.58 -19.70
C SER A 64 -1.95 6.21 -18.30
N LEU A 65 -1.74 5.38 -17.27
CA LEU A 65 -1.68 5.76 -15.85
C LEU A 65 -2.96 6.42 -15.31
N SER A 66 -4.00 6.51 -16.13
CA SER A 66 -5.35 7.02 -15.81
C SER A 66 -6.31 5.89 -15.42
N SER A 67 -5.84 4.89 -14.68
CA SER A 67 -6.69 3.86 -14.09
C SER A 67 -6.93 4.17 -12.61
N ASP A 68 -8.16 3.94 -12.17
CA ASP A 68 -8.57 3.83 -10.77
C ASP A 68 -7.60 3.00 -9.90
N SER A 69 -7.05 1.92 -10.46
CA SER A 69 -6.11 1.01 -9.79
C SER A 69 -4.71 1.59 -9.56
N ASN A 70 -4.37 2.74 -10.17
CA ASN A 70 -3.16 3.52 -9.91
C ASN A 70 -3.42 4.69 -8.95
N GLY A 71 -4.67 4.96 -8.57
CA GLY A 71 -5.09 6.22 -7.98
C GLY A 71 -5.46 6.18 -6.49
N LEU A 72 -5.21 7.29 -5.79
CA LEU A 72 -5.69 7.54 -4.42
C LEU A 72 -6.25 8.96 -4.31
N ALA A 73 -7.28 9.15 -3.49
CA ALA A 73 -7.68 10.49 -3.06
C ALA A 73 -6.78 10.97 -1.92
N GLN A 74 -6.08 12.09 -2.07
CA GLN A 74 -5.19 12.64 -1.04
C GLN A 74 -5.46 14.13 -0.78
N CYS A 75 -5.37 14.53 0.49
CA CYS A 75 -5.37 15.94 0.84
C CYS A 75 -3.99 16.56 0.54
N PRO A 76 -3.90 17.90 0.36
CA PRO A 76 -2.65 18.62 0.11
C PRO A 76 -1.52 18.26 1.08
N THR A 77 -1.84 18.10 2.37
CA THR A 77 -0.85 17.75 3.39
C THR A 77 -0.28 16.36 3.19
N CYS A 78 -1.13 15.35 2.93
CA CYS A 78 -0.65 13.99 2.67
C CYS A 78 0.09 13.92 1.34
N HIS A 79 -0.50 14.47 0.28
CA HIS A 79 0.07 14.43 -1.07
C HIS A 79 1.37 15.23 -1.14
N MET A 80 1.29 16.56 -1.14
CA MET A 80 2.44 17.42 -1.38
C MET A 80 3.42 17.42 -0.20
N GLY A 81 2.90 17.40 1.03
CA GLY A 81 3.71 17.46 2.24
C GLY A 81 4.57 16.20 2.44
N TYR A 82 4.03 15.01 2.17
CA TYR A 82 4.68 13.76 2.55
C TYR A 82 4.93 12.76 1.41
N PHE A 83 3.97 12.55 0.50
CA PHE A 83 4.08 11.55 -0.56
C PHE A 83 4.90 12.03 -1.76
N THR A 84 4.61 13.22 -2.30
CA THR A 84 5.33 13.81 -3.44
C THR A 84 6.76 14.18 -3.06
N SER A 85 6.96 14.65 -1.83
CA SER A 85 8.27 14.95 -1.29
C SER A 85 9.14 13.70 -1.10
N ASN A 86 8.61 12.48 -1.23
CA ASN A 86 9.29 11.21 -0.91
C ASN A 86 9.77 11.15 0.55
N THR A 87 8.96 11.69 1.45
CA THR A 87 9.21 11.60 2.89
C THR A 87 8.60 10.31 3.46
N ILE A 88 7.42 9.95 2.97
CA ILE A 88 6.75 8.67 3.26
C ILE A 88 6.35 7.96 1.96
N ALA A 89 6.02 6.68 2.06
CA ALA A 89 5.43 5.89 0.99
C ALA A 89 4.42 4.88 1.55
N LEU A 90 3.62 4.28 0.65
CA LEU A 90 2.88 3.08 0.98
C LEU A 90 3.76 1.85 0.76
N SER A 91 3.53 0.84 1.59
CA SER A 91 4.14 -0.48 1.49
C SER A 91 3.07 -1.55 1.62
N PRO A 92 3.19 -2.70 0.94
CA PRO A 92 2.49 -3.90 1.39
C PRO A 92 2.80 -4.14 2.87
N SER A 93 1.85 -4.72 3.60
CA SER A 93 2.06 -5.09 4.99
C SER A 93 3.28 -6.01 5.15
N LEU A 94 3.95 -5.93 6.31
CA LEU A 94 5.13 -6.73 6.58
C LEU A 94 4.90 -8.25 6.42
N PRO A 95 3.77 -8.85 6.87
CA PRO A 95 3.49 -10.27 6.63
C PRO A 95 3.45 -10.64 5.14
N VAL A 96 2.88 -9.76 4.30
CA VAL A 96 2.85 -9.96 2.85
C VAL A 96 4.25 -9.86 2.26
N LEU A 97 5.05 -8.87 2.66
CA LEU A 97 6.44 -8.75 2.19
C LEU A 97 7.29 -9.96 2.59
N ASP A 98 7.12 -10.47 3.80
CA ASP A 98 7.81 -11.67 4.28
C ASP A 98 7.44 -12.89 3.45
N TYR A 99 6.16 -13.07 3.16
CA TYR A 99 5.70 -14.14 2.27
C TYR A 99 6.33 -14.04 0.87
N LEU A 100 6.34 -12.85 0.26
CA LEU A 100 6.93 -12.65 -1.06
C LEU A 100 8.45 -12.89 -1.05
N CYS A 101 9.15 -12.46 0.00
CA CYS A 101 10.58 -12.75 0.18
C CYS A 101 10.84 -14.26 0.30
N ASN A 102 10.04 -14.95 1.13
CA ASN A 102 10.17 -16.39 1.33
C ASN A 102 9.86 -17.17 0.05
N TYR A 103 8.85 -16.75 -0.71
CA TYR A 103 8.55 -17.30 -2.03
C TYR A 103 9.75 -17.17 -2.98
N LEU A 104 10.30 -15.96 -3.13
CA LEU A 104 11.45 -15.74 -4.03
C LEU A 104 12.72 -16.48 -3.59
N LYS A 105 12.88 -16.74 -2.29
CA LYS A 105 14.05 -17.43 -1.73
C LYS A 105 13.94 -18.95 -1.82
N ASN A 106 12.76 -19.50 -1.54
CA ASN A 106 12.58 -20.93 -1.32
C ASN A 106 12.06 -21.68 -2.56
N THR A 107 11.44 -20.97 -3.51
CA THR A 107 10.99 -21.57 -4.78
C THR A 107 12.16 -21.66 -5.76
N PRO A 108 12.43 -22.82 -6.40
CA PRO A 108 13.47 -22.90 -7.44
C PRO A 108 13.21 -21.92 -8.58
N VAL A 109 14.26 -21.26 -9.11
CA VAL A 109 14.12 -20.22 -10.16
C VAL A 109 13.27 -20.66 -11.35
N PRO A 110 13.38 -21.90 -11.89
CA PRO A 110 12.53 -22.35 -12.99
C PRO A 110 11.02 -22.39 -12.66
N ASP A 111 10.68 -22.58 -11.38
CA ASP A 111 9.30 -22.70 -10.90
C ASP A 111 8.75 -21.35 -10.39
N GLN A 112 9.59 -20.31 -10.37
CA GLN A 112 9.18 -18.99 -9.94
C GLN A 112 8.36 -18.28 -11.01
N MET A 113 7.18 -17.82 -10.60
CA MET A 113 6.31 -16.95 -11.37
C MET A 113 6.66 -15.48 -11.12
N PRO A 114 6.37 -14.59 -12.08
CA PRO A 114 6.36 -13.15 -11.85
C PRO A 114 5.51 -12.77 -10.62
N LEU A 115 5.96 -11.80 -9.83
CA LEU A 115 5.27 -11.43 -8.59
C LEU A 115 3.86 -10.88 -8.81
N HIS A 116 3.55 -10.25 -9.94
CA HIS A 116 2.16 -9.86 -10.24
C HIS A 116 1.21 -11.08 -10.33
N LYS A 117 1.71 -12.23 -10.83
CA LYS A 117 0.94 -13.48 -10.86
C LYS A 117 0.80 -14.08 -9.47
N VAL A 118 1.85 -14.03 -8.66
CA VAL A 118 1.79 -14.44 -7.24
C VAL A 118 0.74 -13.62 -6.49
N CYS A 119 0.79 -12.28 -6.60
CA CYS A 119 -0.20 -11.40 -5.97
C CYS A 119 -1.63 -11.64 -6.47
N SER A 120 -1.79 -11.95 -7.76
CA SER A 120 -3.09 -12.31 -8.33
C SER A 120 -3.62 -13.63 -7.78
N GLN A 121 -2.78 -14.67 -7.66
CA GLN A 121 -3.16 -15.95 -7.07
C GLN A 121 -3.46 -15.83 -5.57
N LEU A 122 -2.70 -15.00 -4.83
CA LEU A 122 -2.97 -14.71 -3.42
C LEU A 122 -4.36 -14.09 -3.23
N ARG A 123 -4.79 -13.19 -4.12
CA ARG A 123 -6.17 -12.67 -4.09
C ARG A 123 -7.19 -13.77 -4.36
N LEU A 124 -6.95 -14.65 -5.32
CA LEU A 124 -7.85 -15.76 -5.62
C LEU A 124 -7.94 -16.77 -4.47
N ALA A 125 -6.86 -16.96 -3.71
CA ALA A 125 -6.80 -17.83 -2.53
C ALA A 125 -7.82 -17.45 -1.44
N THR A 126 -8.29 -16.19 -1.43
CA THR A 126 -9.39 -15.78 -0.54
C THR A 126 -10.74 -16.40 -0.91
N THR A 127 -10.87 -16.97 -2.12
CA THR A 127 -12.12 -17.49 -2.68
C THR A 127 -12.05 -18.94 -3.19
N MET A 128 -10.87 -19.51 -3.37
CA MET A 128 -10.66 -20.82 -4.02
C MET A 128 -9.61 -21.68 -3.29
N TYR A 129 -9.75 -23.01 -3.43
CA TYR A 129 -9.00 -24.02 -2.66
C TYR A 129 -7.72 -24.56 -3.31
N ASP A 130 -7.39 -24.22 -4.56
CA ASP A 130 -6.22 -24.80 -5.24
C ASP A 130 -5.41 -23.74 -6.00
N PHE A 131 -4.14 -23.59 -5.62
CA PHE A 131 -3.18 -22.70 -6.28
C PHE A 131 -1.75 -23.17 -6.00
N ALA A 132 -0.84 -22.95 -6.96
CA ALA A 132 0.53 -23.44 -6.94
C ALA A 132 1.49 -22.51 -6.13
N LEU A 133 1.05 -22.06 -4.96
CA LEU A 133 1.85 -21.23 -4.07
C LEU A 133 2.08 -21.92 -2.71
N PRO A 134 3.12 -21.51 -1.96
CA PRO A 134 3.20 -21.83 -0.54
C PRO A 134 1.92 -21.45 0.22
N ASP A 135 1.65 -22.10 1.35
CA ASP A 135 0.46 -21.82 2.16
C ASP A 135 0.35 -20.33 2.55
N PRO A 136 -0.67 -19.59 2.09
CA PRO A 136 -0.83 -18.17 2.36
C PRO A 136 -1.75 -17.90 3.55
N THR A 137 -2.24 -18.92 4.26
CA THR A 137 -3.26 -18.79 5.33
C THR A 137 -2.91 -17.69 6.32
N SER A 138 -1.66 -17.66 6.78
CA SER A 138 -1.17 -16.66 7.75
C SER A 138 -1.19 -15.21 7.28
N ILE A 139 -1.23 -14.95 5.97
CA ILE A 139 -1.19 -13.61 5.39
C ILE A 139 -2.53 -13.15 4.81
N LEU A 140 -3.53 -14.02 4.71
CA LEU A 140 -4.85 -13.69 4.17
C LEU A 140 -5.47 -12.43 4.82
N PRO A 141 -5.45 -12.24 6.16
CA PRO A 141 -6.01 -11.03 6.77
C PRO A 141 -5.34 -9.73 6.31
N TYR A 142 -4.12 -9.82 5.75
CA TYR A 142 -3.23 -8.70 5.47
C TYR A 142 -3.11 -8.34 3.98
N LEU A 143 -3.73 -9.11 3.07
CA LEU A 143 -3.55 -8.95 1.62
C LEU A 143 -4.01 -7.57 1.12
N GLU A 144 -5.07 -7.01 1.68
CA GLU A 144 -5.58 -5.68 1.28
C GLU A 144 -5.14 -4.56 2.23
N LEU A 145 -4.14 -4.85 3.07
CA LEU A 145 -3.64 -3.93 4.08
C LEU A 145 -2.24 -3.43 3.72
N PHE A 146 -2.11 -2.11 3.75
CA PHE A 146 -0.87 -1.39 3.48
C PHE A 146 -0.36 -0.70 4.73
N THR A 147 0.95 -0.45 4.82
CA THR A 147 1.55 0.41 5.85
C THR A 147 2.06 1.70 5.23
N VAL A 148 2.05 2.78 6.00
CA VAL A 148 2.78 4.01 5.68
C VAL A 148 4.18 3.87 6.27
N VAL A 149 5.18 3.89 5.39
CA VAL A 149 6.60 3.74 5.75
C VAL A 149 7.34 5.05 5.55
N THR A 150 8.21 5.39 6.49
CA THR A 150 9.02 6.61 6.44
C THR A 150 10.32 6.36 5.67
N LEU A 151 10.49 7.08 4.55
CA LEU A 151 11.67 6.99 3.68
C LEU A 151 12.82 7.88 4.17
N ARG A 152 12.50 8.98 4.85
CA ARG A 152 13.46 9.98 5.36
C ARG A 152 13.13 10.30 6.82
N PRO A 153 13.52 9.46 7.78
CA PRO A 153 13.13 9.61 9.18
C PRO A 153 13.58 10.92 9.82
N GLU A 154 14.70 11.48 9.37
CA GLU A 154 15.21 12.79 9.75
C GLU A 154 14.26 13.94 9.39
N ASP A 155 13.53 13.82 8.28
CA ASP A 155 12.65 14.87 7.77
C ASP A 155 11.26 14.85 8.43
N VAL A 156 10.96 13.85 9.28
CA VAL A 156 9.65 13.69 9.95
C VAL A 156 9.72 13.65 11.47
N ILE A 157 10.85 14.07 12.05
CA ILE A 157 10.97 14.17 13.50
C ILE A 157 9.93 15.16 14.03
N GLY A 158 9.03 14.71 14.90
CA GLY A 158 7.93 15.53 15.44
C GLY A 158 6.76 15.75 14.48
N CYS A 159 6.85 15.29 13.23
CA CYS A 159 5.74 15.33 12.28
C CYS A 159 4.69 14.25 12.58
N HIS A 160 3.45 14.57 12.26
CA HIS A 160 2.31 13.69 12.46
C HIS A 160 1.22 13.93 11.41
N LEU A 161 0.39 12.91 11.20
CA LEU A 161 -0.87 13.04 10.46
C LEU A 161 -2.00 13.22 11.45
N LEU A 162 -2.81 14.25 11.25
CA LEU A 162 -4.07 14.43 11.98
C LEU A 162 -5.18 13.68 11.25
N THR A 163 -5.97 12.93 12.00
CA THR A 163 -7.14 12.23 11.47
C THR A 163 -8.40 12.61 12.24
N PRO A 164 -9.52 12.91 11.55
CA PRO A 164 -10.80 13.13 12.23
C PRO A 164 -11.52 11.83 12.61
N HIS A 165 -11.03 10.68 12.13
CA HIS A 165 -11.66 9.37 12.30
C HIS A 165 -10.66 8.31 12.73
N LEU A 166 -10.09 8.45 13.94
CA LEU A 166 -9.20 7.47 14.54
C LEU A 166 -9.94 6.14 14.73
N PRO A 167 -9.60 5.08 13.97
CA PRO A 167 -10.32 3.80 14.01
C PRO A 167 -10.12 3.11 15.36
N ARG A 168 -11.06 2.26 15.78
CA ARG A 168 -10.87 1.41 16.98
C ARG A 168 -9.68 0.46 16.79
N LEU A 169 -9.14 -0.03 17.89
CA LEU A 169 -8.13 -1.09 17.86
C LEU A 169 -8.74 -2.38 17.33
N SER A 170 -7.96 -3.13 16.56
CA SER A 170 -8.32 -4.41 15.97
C SER A 170 -7.27 -5.47 16.28
N ILE A 171 -7.71 -6.72 16.32
CA ILE A 171 -6.86 -7.92 16.48
C ILE A 171 -7.24 -8.94 15.43
N VAL A 172 -6.30 -9.82 15.07
CA VAL A 172 -6.61 -10.99 14.23
C VAL A 172 -7.24 -12.07 15.10
N LYS A 173 -8.39 -12.60 14.67
CA LYS A 173 -9.07 -13.74 15.27
C LYS A 173 -9.76 -14.54 14.17
N ASN A 174 -9.54 -15.86 14.14
CA ASN A 174 -10.05 -16.74 13.09
C ASN A 174 -9.71 -16.24 11.67
N ASP A 175 -8.46 -15.83 11.46
CA ASP A 175 -7.95 -15.29 10.18
C ASP A 175 -8.66 -14.03 9.66
N GLU A 176 -9.38 -13.32 10.54
CA GLU A 176 -10.03 -12.05 10.23
C GLU A 176 -9.68 -10.97 11.25
N PHE A 177 -9.73 -9.70 10.83
CA PHE A 177 -9.58 -8.58 11.74
C PHE A 177 -10.92 -8.23 12.40
N GLU A 178 -10.99 -8.43 13.71
CA GLU A 178 -12.12 -8.04 14.55
C GLU A 178 -11.74 -6.85 15.44
N PHE A 179 -12.74 -6.12 15.97
CA PHE A 179 -12.47 -5.08 16.96
C PHE A 179 -11.94 -5.68 18.26
N ALA A 180 -10.86 -5.08 18.77
CA ALA A 180 -10.26 -5.50 20.02
C ALA A 180 -11.23 -5.29 21.21
N PRO A 181 -11.17 -6.17 22.24
CA PRO A 181 -11.92 -5.99 23.48
C PRO A 181 -11.62 -4.66 24.17
N LYS A 182 -12.57 -4.18 24.98
CA LYS A 182 -12.35 -2.98 25.82
C LYS A 182 -11.16 -3.23 26.78
N GLY A 183 -10.30 -2.24 26.93
CA GLY A 183 -9.12 -2.32 27.79
C GLY A 183 -7.84 -2.83 27.09
N THR A 184 -7.94 -3.29 25.84
CA THR A 184 -6.77 -3.69 25.04
C THR A 184 -5.80 -2.51 24.88
N SER A 185 -4.52 -2.73 25.15
CA SER A 185 -3.50 -1.69 24.99
C SER A 185 -3.09 -1.57 23.53
N ARG A 186 -2.84 -0.34 23.07
CA ARG A 186 -2.30 -0.09 21.73
C ARG A 186 -0.87 -0.61 21.53
N MET A 187 -0.20 -0.99 22.61
CA MET A 187 1.17 -1.51 22.60
C MET A 187 1.21 -3.04 22.66
N ASP A 188 0.07 -3.70 22.80
CA ASP A 188 0.01 -5.16 22.82
C ASP A 188 0.36 -5.72 21.43
N GLN A 189 1.07 -6.85 21.41
CA GLN A 189 1.49 -7.49 20.16
C GLN A 189 0.26 -7.91 19.34
N GLY A 190 0.28 -7.62 18.03
CA GLY A 190 -0.82 -7.96 17.11
C GLY A 190 -2.04 -7.04 17.21
N VAL A 191 -1.99 -6.00 18.04
CA VAL A 191 -3.03 -4.97 18.12
C VAL A 191 -2.71 -3.84 17.14
N VAL A 192 -3.66 -3.54 16.26
CA VAL A 192 -3.46 -2.58 15.17
C VAL A 192 -4.63 -1.60 15.05
N ARG A 193 -4.45 -0.53 14.27
CA ARG A 193 -5.56 0.28 13.76
C ARG A 193 -5.67 0.11 12.25
N ILE A 194 -6.88 -0.04 11.73
CA ILE A 194 -7.13 -0.16 10.29
C ILE A 194 -7.88 1.08 9.83
N PHE A 195 -7.20 1.89 9.03
CA PHE A 195 -7.74 3.07 8.35
C PHE A 195 -8.40 2.62 7.06
N ASP A 196 -9.70 2.88 6.93
CA ASP A 196 -10.49 2.42 5.79
C ASP A 196 -11.37 3.58 5.30
N ALA A 197 -10.82 4.36 4.36
CA ALA A 197 -11.51 5.51 3.78
C ALA A 197 -12.72 5.07 2.94
N PHE A 198 -12.64 3.90 2.31
CA PHE A 198 -13.71 3.38 1.48
C PHE A 198 -14.92 2.99 2.33
N LYS A 199 -14.71 2.26 3.43
CA LYS A 199 -15.79 1.94 4.37
C LYS A 199 -16.41 3.18 5.00
N LEU A 200 -15.62 4.24 5.23
CA LEU A 200 -16.13 5.51 5.72
C LEU A 200 -17.00 6.21 4.68
N ALA A 201 -16.57 6.23 3.42
CA ALA A 201 -17.30 6.82 2.29
C ALA A 201 -18.63 6.11 2.01
N MET A 202 -18.68 4.79 2.17
CA MET A 202 -19.86 3.95 1.89
C MET A 202 -20.83 3.83 3.08
N ALA A 203 -20.54 4.44 4.23
CA ALA A 203 -21.36 4.28 5.42
C ALA A 203 -22.60 5.19 5.38
N ASP A 204 -23.81 4.58 5.39
CA ASP A 204 -25.08 5.32 5.54
C ASP A 204 -25.10 6.20 6.81
N ASN A 205 -24.46 5.71 7.87
CA ASN A 205 -24.27 6.41 9.13
C ASN A 205 -22.77 6.39 9.48
N PRO A 206 -21.99 7.40 9.07
CA PRO A 206 -20.57 7.42 9.34
C PRO A 206 -20.33 7.43 10.87
N PRO A 207 -19.30 6.72 11.35
CA PRO A 207 -18.95 6.73 12.76
C PRO A 207 -18.70 8.16 13.23
N PRO A 208 -19.03 8.49 14.50
CA PRO A 208 -18.79 9.83 15.03
C PRO A 208 -17.31 10.18 14.93
N MET A 209 -17.02 11.48 14.78
CA MET A 209 -15.65 11.97 14.74
C MET A 209 -14.90 11.54 16.00
N SER A 210 -13.69 11.04 15.79
CA SER A 210 -12.78 10.56 16.82
C SER A 210 -11.41 11.10 16.45
N LEU A 211 -11.03 12.24 17.01
CA LEU A 211 -9.77 12.89 16.63
C LEU A 211 -8.58 12.02 17.04
N GLY A 212 -7.60 11.91 16.15
CA GLY A 212 -6.39 11.15 16.38
C GLY A 212 -5.15 11.77 15.76
N ILE A 213 -4.01 11.32 16.27
CA ILE A 213 -2.67 11.69 15.82
C ILE A 213 -1.95 10.41 15.43
N ILE A 214 -1.43 10.37 14.21
CA ILE A 214 -0.60 9.28 13.69
C ILE A 214 0.84 9.82 13.62
N PRO A 215 1.75 9.39 14.50
CA PRO A 215 3.12 9.85 14.44
C PRO A 215 3.81 9.30 13.19
N LEU A 216 4.67 10.09 12.55
CA LEU A 216 5.49 9.63 11.41
C LEU A 216 6.91 9.20 11.84
N SER A 217 7.24 9.43 13.12
CA SER A 217 8.50 9.05 13.75
C SER A 217 8.26 8.52 15.17
N GLY A 218 9.22 7.74 15.68
CA GLY A 218 9.17 7.13 17.01
C GLY A 218 8.43 5.79 17.06
N GLU A 219 8.21 5.28 18.27
CA GLU A 219 7.40 4.09 18.49
C GLU A 219 5.92 4.42 18.26
N THR A 220 5.34 3.87 17.20
CA THR A 220 3.94 4.06 16.85
C THR A 220 3.19 2.74 16.98
N PRO A 221 1.92 2.77 17.42
CA PRO A 221 1.08 1.61 17.29
C PRO A 221 0.98 1.24 15.82
N GLN A 222 0.95 -0.07 15.53
CA GLN A 222 0.91 -0.55 14.16
C GLN A 222 -0.39 -0.09 13.49
N CYS A 223 -0.23 0.61 12.36
CA CYS A 223 -1.34 1.13 11.58
C CYS A 223 -1.33 0.47 10.20
N TYR A 224 -2.51 0.04 9.76
CA TYR A 224 -2.75 -0.43 8.41
C TYR A 224 -3.76 0.45 7.70
N TRP A 225 -3.64 0.54 6.39
CA TRP A 225 -4.56 1.21 5.50
C TRP A 225 -5.19 0.17 4.59
N ARG A 226 -6.52 0.05 4.62
CA ARG A 226 -7.26 -0.70 3.63
C ARG A 226 -7.55 0.22 2.46
N LEU A 227 -7.02 -0.13 1.30
CA LEU A 227 -7.09 0.70 0.09
C LEU A 227 -7.50 -0.17 -1.11
N PRO A 228 -8.37 0.31 -2.01
CA PRO A 228 -8.73 -0.38 -3.24
C PRO A 228 -7.62 -0.34 -4.31
N VAL A 229 -6.36 -0.45 -3.90
CA VAL A 229 -5.20 -0.51 -4.81
C VAL A 229 -4.58 -1.89 -4.75
N LYS A 230 -4.00 -2.33 -5.87
CA LYS A 230 -3.41 -3.67 -5.98
C LYS A 230 -2.04 -3.73 -5.28
N ILE A 231 -1.76 -4.82 -4.56
CA ILE A 231 -0.50 -5.06 -3.85
C ILE A 231 0.71 -4.86 -4.75
N GLU A 232 0.66 -5.43 -5.96
CA GLU A 232 1.75 -5.39 -6.92
C GLU A 232 2.04 -3.96 -7.41
N VAL A 233 1.04 -3.08 -7.47
CA VAL A 233 1.20 -1.67 -7.84
C VAL A 233 1.90 -0.91 -6.71
N VAL A 234 1.48 -1.12 -5.46
CA VAL A 234 2.12 -0.51 -4.29
C VAL A 234 3.55 -1.02 -4.13
N LEU A 235 3.79 -2.32 -4.30
CA LEU A 235 5.14 -2.90 -4.25
C LEU A 235 6.03 -2.32 -5.35
N ALA A 236 5.54 -2.24 -6.59
CA ALA A 236 6.29 -1.68 -7.71
C ALA A 236 6.64 -0.20 -7.44
N ALA A 237 5.69 0.61 -7.00
CA ALA A 237 5.92 2.01 -6.66
C ALA A 237 6.95 2.15 -5.52
N LEU A 238 6.89 1.29 -4.49
CA LEU A 238 7.83 1.31 -3.38
C LEU A 238 9.25 0.93 -3.82
N VAL A 239 9.41 -0.11 -4.66
CA VAL A 239 10.71 -0.52 -5.21
C VAL A 239 11.45 0.66 -5.85
N HIS A 240 10.74 1.49 -6.61
CA HIS A 240 11.30 2.68 -7.26
C HIS A 240 11.63 3.84 -6.30
N ARG A 241 11.01 3.88 -5.11
CA ARG A 241 11.26 4.92 -4.10
C ARG A 241 12.41 4.55 -3.16
N VAL A 242 12.59 3.27 -2.87
CA VAL A 242 13.57 2.77 -1.90
C VAL A 242 15.00 2.81 -2.47
N GLY A 243 15.19 2.46 -3.74
CA GLY A 243 16.53 2.41 -4.34
C GLY A 243 17.53 1.62 -3.48
N MET A 244 18.79 2.07 -3.43
CA MET A 244 19.90 1.36 -2.76
C MET A 244 20.34 1.95 -1.41
N ARG A 245 19.46 2.67 -0.70
CA ARG A 245 19.79 3.31 0.60
C ARG A 245 19.72 2.32 1.78
N VAL A 246 20.38 2.57 2.89
CA VAL A 246 20.24 1.70 4.08
C VAL A 246 19.04 2.15 4.91
N TYR A 247 18.05 1.27 5.10
CA TYR A 247 16.85 1.56 5.88
C TYR A 247 16.79 0.76 7.18
N LYS A 248 16.23 1.40 8.23
CA LYS A 248 15.93 0.73 9.50
C LYS A 248 14.58 0.00 9.48
N ALA A 249 13.57 0.62 8.86
CA ALA A 249 12.23 0.04 8.73
C ALA A 249 12.30 -1.32 8.01
N GLU A 250 11.62 -2.31 8.55
CA GLU A 250 11.73 -3.69 8.07
C GLU A 250 11.11 -3.86 6.69
N GLU A 251 9.96 -3.24 6.45
CA GLU A 251 9.30 -3.24 5.14
C GLU A 251 10.25 -2.78 4.04
N LEU A 252 10.97 -1.67 4.27
CA LEU A 252 11.92 -1.13 3.31
C LEU A 252 13.07 -2.11 3.07
N ARG A 253 13.63 -2.73 4.12
CA ARG A 253 14.69 -3.76 3.97
C ARG A 253 14.22 -4.97 3.17
N LYS A 254 12.98 -5.43 3.37
CA LYS A 254 12.39 -6.54 2.61
C LYS A 254 12.19 -6.16 1.15
N THR A 255 11.69 -4.95 0.88
CA THR A 255 11.57 -4.44 -0.50
C THR A 255 12.93 -4.35 -1.20
N GLN A 256 13.98 -3.94 -0.50
CA GLN A 256 15.34 -3.96 -1.06
C GLN A 256 15.84 -5.36 -1.35
N HIS A 257 15.51 -6.33 -0.48
CA HIS A 257 15.86 -7.72 -0.72
C HIS A 257 15.19 -8.25 -1.99
N ILE A 258 13.89 -7.97 -2.17
CA ILE A 258 13.13 -8.29 -3.39
C ILE A 258 13.81 -7.65 -4.62
N LEU A 259 14.14 -6.34 -4.56
CA LEU A 259 14.83 -5.64 -5.64
C LEU A 259 16.20 -6.26 -5.95
N GLY A 260 16.98 -6.62 -4.93
CA GLY A 260 18.28 -7.26 -5.08
C GLY A 260 18.21 -8.61 -5.81
N ILE A 261 17.18 -9.41 -5.53
CA ILE A 261 16.94 -10.68 -6.24
C ILE A 261 16.70 -10.43 -7.73
N PHE A 262 15.89 -9.43 -8.09
CA PHE A 262 15.64 -9.09 -9.50
C PHE A 262 16.88 -8.57 -10.22
N MET A 263 17.67 -7.72 -9.54
CA MET A 263 18.91 -7.21 -10.11
C MET A 263 19.90 -8.34 -10.39
N GLN A 264 20.09 -9.28 -9.44
CA GLN A 264 20.99 -10.42 -9.63
C GLN A 264 20.61 -11.28 -10.85
N ARG A 265 19.31 -11.53 -11.06
CA ARG A 265 18.83 -12.33 -12.20
C ARG A 265 19.14 -11.70 -13.54
N ARG A 266 18.99 -10.37 -13.65
CA ARG A 266 19.28 -9.64 -14.88
C ARG A 266 20.74 -9.80 -15.32
N PHE A 267 21.67 -9.98 -14.38
CA PHE A 267 23.08 -10.22 -14.68
C PHE A 267 23.40 -11.68 -15.01
N THR A 268 22.62 -12.65 -14.54
CA THR A 268 22.86 -14.09 -14.79
C THR A 268 22.21 -14.61 -16.08
N SER A 269 21.28 -13.85 -16.67
CA SER A 269 20.56 -14.22 -17.89
C SER A 269 21.19 -13.67 -19.18
N GLN A 270 22.40 -13.10 -19.11
CA GLN A 270 23.24 -12.68 -20.24
C GLN A 270 24.40 -13.64 -20.40
#